data_AF-A0A6N8AZ10-F1
#
_entry.id   AF-A0A6N8AZ10-F1
#
_cell.length_a   1.000
_cell.length_b   1.000
_cell.length_c   1.000
_cell.angle_alpha   90.00
_cell.angle_beta   90.00
_cell.angle_gamma   90.00
#
_symmetry.space_group_name_H-M   'P 1'
#
loop_
_entity.id
_entity.type
_entity.pdbx_description
1 polymer ?
#
loop_
_entity_poly.entity_id
_entity_poly.type
_entity_poly.pdbx_seq_one_letter_code
_entity_poly.pdbx_strand_id
1 'polypeptide(L)'
;MQTHLSDDRLFEFLVALILRSNGYVAGVPRRLLGGRGTKHQVNVIGVDLNTSPFSLNNIIIAQASCNVNLDMVRNLKATLIDLEQTLPSKRELIREIVGTDRGDLFHRIYGKEKSKEKFSVNYVGNIFINKPLDQFAWEYANAHGIYVTYVPKHLAGYPLHYWFNLFRKQLDNIVSSNGSITLPGLAKKEKKQQSFKNIISLLSNEDTANSLETQQNHDLFTIINEIMFTKDLKPLHKKIQQLALASMNGYPVLLDYNLSYRNLIEAALISFHNQFNKVKNVSQRTKYKPLNTAKFLIDNIKNTDDPNIAMINYRADPSEVSKPIADMKGFVYVPTSVLDKRMTRFQLKLPLKTDISMIAEFHIEQK
;
A
#
# COMPACT_ATOMS: atom_id res chain seq x y z
N MET A 1 19.76 16.27 19.11
CA MET A 1 19.79 16.57 17.65
C MET A 1 18.35 16.49 17.19
N GLN A 2 17.82 17.49 16.48
CA GLN A 2 16.41 17.52 16.10
C GLN A 2 16.28 17.13 14.62
N THR A 3 15.47 16.13 14.31
CA THR A 3 15.20 15.72 12.93
C THR A 3 14.21 16.65 12.24
N HIS A 4 14.56 17.18 11.06
CA HIS A 4 13.78 18.13 10.25
C HIS A 4 13.03 17.49 9.06
N LEU A 5 12.83 16.17 9.08
CA LEU A 5 12.12 15.45 8.02
C LEU A 5 10.66 15.91 7.90
N SER A 6 10.19 16.27 6.71
CA SER A 6 8.81 16.73 6.48
C SER A 6 7.73 15.64 6.70
N ASP A 7 6.50 16.07 7.00
CA ASP A 7 5.34 15.19 7.12
C ASP A 7 5.03 14.46 5.80
N ASP A 8 5.23 15.13 4.66
CA ASP A 8 5.01 14.54 3.33
C ASP A 8 5.94 13.35 3.09
N ARG A 9 7.23 13.48 3.41
CA ARG A 9 8.19 12.38 3.27
C ARG A 9 7.86 11.20 4.19
N LEU A 10 7.44 11.47 5.42
CA LEU A 10 6.98 10.44 6.35
C LEU A 10 5.68 9.77 5.86
N PHE A 11 4.80 10.51 5.21
CA PHE A 11 3.57 9.98 4.62
C PHE A 11 3.87 9.05 3.43
N GLU A 12 4.82 9.39 2.57
CA GLU A 12 5.33 8.49 1.52
C GLU A 12 5.85 7.17 2.09
N PHE A 13 6.67 7.23 3.15
CA PHE A 13 7.17 6.01 3.80
C PHE A 13 6.05 5.20 4.44
N LEU A 14 5.05 5.85 5.04
CA LEU A 14 3.86 5.17 5.56
C LEU A 14 3.12 4.42 4.45
N VAL A 15 2.93 5.02 3.28
CA VAL A 15 2.32 4.37 2.12
C VAL A 15 3.14 3.17 1.66
N ALA A 16 4.47 3.28 1.61
CA ALA A 16 5.34 2.15 1.29
C ALA A 16 5.20 1.00 2.30
N LEU A 17 5.04 1.30 3.59
CA LEU A 17 4.78 0.30 4.64
C LEU A 17 3.39 -0.36 4.48
N ILE A 18 2.36 0.42 4.14
CA ILE A 18 1.01 -0.10 3.85
C ILE A 18 1.07 -1.07 2.67
N LEU A 19 1.71 -0.68 1.56
CA LEU A 19 1.90 -1.54 0.38
C LEU A 19 2.63 -2.84 0.73
N ARG A 20 3.74 -2.77 1.49
CA ARG A 20 4.46 -3.97 1.96
C ARG A 20 3.59 -4.89 2.78
N SER A 21 2.83 -4.33 3.73
CA SER A 21 1.94 -5.09 4.59
C SER A 21 0.79 -5.75 3.82
N ASN A 22 0.47 -5.20 2.64
CA ASN A 22 -0.53 -5.71 1.71
C ASN A 22 0.01 -6.69 0.67
N GLY A 23 1.26 -7.14 0.85
CA GLY A 23 1.83 -8.15 -0.03
C GLY A 23 2.28 -7.61 -1.38
N TYR A 24 2.53 -6.32 -1.52
CA TYR A 24 3.26 -5.79 -2.68
C TYR A 24 4.77 -5.94 -2.46
N VAL A 25 5.53 -6.16 -3.53
CA VAL A 25 6.98 -5.93 -3.51
C VAL A 25 7.18 -4.43 -3.59
N ALA A 26 7.26 -3.77 -2.43
CA ALA A 26 7.16 -2.32 -2.32
C ALA A 26 8.33 -1.67 -1.59
N GLY A 27 8.53 -0.38 -1.85
CA GLY A 27 9.53 0.45 -1.19
C GLY A 27 9.89 1.71 -1.96
N VAL A 28 10.95 2.37 -1.51
CA VAL A 28 11.55 3.53 -2.18
C VAL A 28 12.62 3.04 -3.15
N PRO A 29 12.59 3.37 -4.45
CA PRO A 29 13.64 2.95 -5.37
C PRO A 29 14.96 3.64 -5.05
N ARG A 30 16.08 2.92 -5.20
CA ARG A 30 17.44 3.47 -4.97
C ARG A 30 17.98 4.26 -6.18
N ARG A 31 17.14 4.52 -7.17
CA ARG A 31 17.49 5.14 -8.43
C ARG A 31 16.31 5.91 -8.99
N LEU A 32 16.60 6.79 -9.95
CA LEU A 32 15.59 7.33 -10.84
C LEU A 32 15.13 6.24 -11.82
N LEU A 33 13.84 6.28 -12.18
CA LEU A 33 13.29 5.42 -13.24
C LEU A 33 13.60 6.03 -14.61
N GLY A 34 14.07 5.22 -15.54
CA GLY A 34 14.46 5.70 -16.86
C GLY A 34 13.25 5.75 -17.79
N GLY A 35 12.76 6.96 -18.08
CA GLY A 35 11.76 7.24 -19.11
C GLY A 35 12.39 7.45 -20.50
N ARG A 36 11.57 7.67 -21.52
CA ARG A 36 12.04 7.86 -22.90
C ARG A 36 12.66 9.24 -23.05
N GLY A 37 12.01 10.26 -22.49
CA GLY A 37 12.45 11.65 -22.55
C GLY A 37 13.36 12.06 -21.38
N THR A 38 13.12 11.53 -20.17
CA THR A 38 13.86 11.92 -18.97
C THR A 38 13.94 10.81 -17.93
N LYS A 39 14.69 11.05 -16.85
CA LYS A 39 14.70 10.21 -15.65
C LYS A 39 13.70 10.77 -14.63
N HIS A 40 12.90 9.89 -14.03
CA HIS A 40 11.84 10.25 -13.09
C HIS A 40 12.23 9.91 -11.66
N GLN A 41 12.10 10.87 -10.76
CA GLN A 41 12.15 10.61 -9.34
C GLN A 41 10.79 10.07 -8.89
N VAL A 42 10.77 8.80 -8.49
CA VAL A 42 9.60 8.16 -7.91
C VAL A 42 9.93 7.81 -6.47
N ASN A 43 9.12 8.30 -5.53
CA ASN A 43 9.43 8.11 -4.11
C ASN A 43 8.90 6.76 -3.59
N VAL A 44 7.77 6.26 -4.09
CA VAL A 44 7.21 4.97 -3.66
C VAL A 44 6.78 4.14 -4.87
N ILE A 45 7.20 2.88 -4.86
CA ILE A 45 6.79 1.87 -5.85
C ILE A 45 6.19 0.68 -5.11
N GLY A 46 5.10 0.14 -5.65
CA GLY A 46 4.59 -1.19 -5.29
C GLY A 46 4.48 -2.07 -6.52
N VAL A 47 5.07 -3.26 -6.50
CA VAL A 47 4.90 -4.25 -7.58
C VAL A 47 3.88 -5.28 -7.14
N ASP A 48 2.79 -5.37 -7.92
CA ASP A 48 1.78 -6.40 -7.84
C ASP A 48 2.17 -7.55 -8.77
N LEU A 49 2.52 -8.69 -8.17
CA LEU A 49 2.97 -9.86 -8.91
C LEU A 49 1.75 -10.65 -9.38
N ASN A 50 1.50 -10.62 -10.68
CA ASN A 50 0.51 -11.47 -11.32
C ASN A 50 1.07 -12.89 -11.47
N THR A 51 0.35 -13.87 -10.92
CA THR A 51 0.71 -15.30 -11.03
C THR A 51 0.37 -15.91 -12.39
N SER A 52 -0.48 -15.25 -13.17
CA SER A 52 -0.83 -15.69 -14.52
C SER A 52 0.31 -15.42 -15.50
N PRO A 53 0.82 -16.43 -16.23
CA PRO A 53 1.92 -16.25 -17.18
C PRO A 53 1.53 -15.38 -18.40
N PHE A 54 0.23 -15.19 -18.62
CA PHE A 54 -0.28 -14.39 -19.73
C PHE A 54 -0.52 -12.93 -19.36
N SER A 55 -0.58 -12.60 -18.07
CA SER A 55 -0.78 -11.23 -17.57
C SER A 55 0.55 -10.54 -17.28
N LEU A 56 0.64 -9.22 -17.51
CA LEU A 56 1.79 -8.42 -17.08
C LEU A 56 1.65 -8.08 -15.59
N ASN A 57 2.74 -8.00 -14.85
CA ASN A 57 2.72 -7.46 -13.49
C ASN A 57 2.33 -5.98 -13.51
N ASN A 58 1.64 -5.51 -12.47
CA ASN A 58 1.36 -4.09 -12.33
C ASN A 58 2.45 -3.44 -11.46
N ILE A 59 3.01 -2.33 -11.92
CA ILE A 59 3.88 -1.47 -11.12
C ILE A 59 3.07 -0.23 -10.75
N ILE A 60 2.74 -0.12 -9.46
CA ILE A 60 2.11 1.07 -8.88
C ILE A 60 3.19 2.12 -8.69
N ILE A 61 3.04 3.24 -9.39
CA ILE A 61 3.79 4.48 -9.15
C ILE A 61 2.96 5.29 -8.17
N ALA A 62 3.36 5.26 -6.90
CA ALA A 62 2.61 5.87 -5.82
C ALA A 62 3.12 7.29 -5.52
N GLN A 63 2.20 8.26 -5.54
CA GLN A 63 2.42 9.61 -5.04
C GLN A 63 1.67 9.77 -3.73
N ALA A 64 2.29 10.38 -2.73
CA ALA A 64 1.66 10.63 -1.44
C ALA A 64 2.12 11.98 -0.90
N SER A 65 1.18 12.86 -0.60
CA SER A 65 1.45 14.13 0.08
C SER A 65 0.26 14.50 0.95
N CYS A 66 0.53 15.22 2.02
CA CYS A 66 -0.51 15.82 2.85
C CYS A 66 -1.16 17.05 2.18
N ASN A 67 -0.69 17.46 0.99
CA ASN A 67 -1.23 18.56 0.21
C ASN A 67 -1.09 18.29 -1.30
N VAL A 68 -1.84 17.30 -1.80
CA VAL A 68 -1.84 16.98 -3.23
C VAL A 68 -2.56 18.08 -4.02
N ASN A 69 -1.91 18.57 -5.08
CA ASN A 69 -2.47 19.53 -6.02
C ASN A 69 -2.57 18.95 -7.44
N LEU A 70 -3.22 19.67 -8.35
CA LEU A 70 -3.40 19.27 -9.74
C LEU A 70 -2.06 19.02 -10.47
N ASP A 71 -1.03 19.80 -10.18
CA ASP A 71 0.28 19.66 -10.83
C ASP A 71 0.96 18.35 -10.42
N MET A 72 0.80 17.89 -9.18
CA MET A 72 1.24 16.54 -8.79
C MET A 72 0.55 15.45 -9.61
N VAL A 73 -0.76 15.57 -9.86
CA VAL A 73 -1.51 14.61 -10.68
C VAL A 73 -1.03 14.63 -12.14
N ARG A 74 -0.81 15.82 -12.71
CA ARG A 74 -0.28 16.01 -14.06
C ARG A 74 1.13 15.44 -14.21
N ASN A 75 2.00 15.69 -13.23
CA ASN A 75 3.35 15.16 -13.21
C ASN A 75 3.34 13.64 -13.14
N LEU A 76 2.48 13.04 -12.29
CA LEU A 76 2.29 11.60 -12.26
C LEU A 76 1.83 11.06 -13.61
N LYS A 77 0.86 11.71 -14.26
CA LYS A 77 0.41 11.30 -15.60
C LYS A 77 1.54 11.35 -16.64
N ALA A 78 2.31 12.42 -16.66
CA ALA A 78 3.45 12.57 -17.56
C ALA A 78 4.51 11.49 -17.32
N THR A 79 4.85 11.20 -16.06
CA THR A 79 5.75 10.11 -15.69
C THR A 79 5.24 8.75 -16.17
N LEU A 80 3.96 8.44 -15.98
CA LEU A 80 3.38 7.17 -16.42
C LEU A 80 3.49 6.99 -17.94
N ILE A 81 3.12 8.01 -18.72
CA ILE A 81 3.20 7.98 -20.19
C ILE A 81 4.66 7.78 -20.64
N ASP A 82 5.60 8.49 -20.03
CA ASP A 82 7.02 8.40 -20.43
C ASP A 82 7.61 7.02 -20.07
N LEU A 83 7.21 6.43 -18.95
CA LEU A 83 7.63 5.08 -18.56
C LEU A 83 7.02 4.00 -19.46
N GLU A 84 5.74 4.10 -19.83
CA GLU A 84 5.09 3.19 -20.78
C GLU A 84 5.80 3.15 -22.13
N GLN A 85 6.36 4.27 -22.57
CA GLN A 85 7.13 4.36 -23.82
C GLN A 85 8.54 3.74 -23.73
N THR A 86 9.00 3.32 -22.55
CA THR A 86 10.29 2.65 -22.35
C THR A 86 10.20 1.14 -22.22
N LEU A 87 9.00 0.58 -22.30
CA LEU A 87 8.81 -0.86 -22.19
C LEU A 87 9.65 -1.58 -23.26
N PRO A 88 10.34 -2.67 -22.88
CA PRO A 88 11.21 -3.40 -23.80
C PRO A 88 10.38 -4.00 -24.95
N SER A 89 10.95 -4.01 -26.16
CA SER A 89 10.30 -4.60 -27.34
C SER A 89 10.12 -6.11 -27.23
N LYS A 90 10.99 -6.79 -26.47
CA LYS A 90 10.84 -8.21 -26.11
C LYS A 90 10.23 -8.32 -24.72
N ARG A 91 9.29 -9.27 -24.58
CA ARG A 91 8.58 -9.50 -23.32
C ARG A 91 9.52 -10.01 -22.23
N GLU A 92 9.91 -9.14 -21.31
CA GLU A 92 10.73 -9.48 -20.13
C GLU A 92 9.88 -9.39 -18.86
N LEU A 93 9.48 -10.53 -18.29
CA LEU A 93 8.62 -10.54 -17.11
C LEU A 93 9.41 -10.52 -15.80
N ILE A 94 8.89 -9.82 -14.79
CA ILE A 94 9.35 -9.99 -13.41
C ILE A 94 8.83 -11.36 -12.94
N ARG A 95 9.74 -12.25 -12.59
CA ARG A 95 9.40 -13.58 -12.04
C ARG A 95 9.77 -13.62 -10.57
N GLU A 96 8.83 -14.03 -9.73
CA GLU A 96 9.15 -14.41 -8.37
C GLU A 96 9.95 -15.72 -8.41
N ILE A 97 11.10 -15.76 -7.74
CA ILE A 97 11.84 -17.00 -7.55
C ILE A 97 11.44 -17.53 -6.18
N VAL A 98 10.92 -18.76 -6.14
CA VAL A 98 10.49 -19.44 -4.91
C VAL A 98 11.57 -19.32 -3.84
N GLY A 99 11.19 -18.83 -2.65
CA GLY A 99 12.10 -18.64 -1.51
C GLY A 99 12.88 -17.32 -1.48
N THR A 100 12.69 -16.41 -2.44
CA THR A 100 13.32 -15.08 -2.39
C THR A 100 12.53 -14.15 -1.48
N ASP A 101 13.23 -13.46 -0.57
CA ASP A 101 12.62 -12.38 0.21
C ASP A 101 12.12 -11.25 -0.70
N ARG A 102 10.97 -10.66 -0.37
CA ARG A 102 10.38 -9.60 -1.21
C ARG A 102 11.21 -8.33 -1.20
N GLY A 103 11.93 -8.03 -0.12
CA GLY A 103 12.91 -6.95 -0.08
C GLY A 103 14.06 -7.20 -1.05
N ASP A 104 14.60 -8.42 -1.07
CA ASP A 104 15.65 -8.81 -2.03
C ASP A 104 15.19 -8.71 -3.49
N LEU A 105 13.93 -9.12 -3.76
CA LEU A 105 13.33 -8.96 -5.08
C LEU A 105 13.20 -7.48 -5.46
N PHE A 106 12.76 -6.61 -4.54
CA PHE A 106 12.70 -5.17 -4.77
C PHE A 106 14.08 -4.60 -5.13
N HIS A 107 15.12 -4.95 -4.38
CA HIS A 107 16.50 -4.53 -4.67
C HIS A 107 17.03 -5.05 -6.00
N ARG A 108 16.62 -6.23 -6.45
CA ARG A 108 16.99 -6.76 -7.77
C ARG A 108 16.37 -5.93 -8.90
N ILE A 109 15.13 -5.47 -8.72
CA ILE A 109 14.41 -4.69 -9.73
C ILE A 109 14.89 -3.23 -9.74
N TYR A 110 14.99 -2.60 -8.57
CA TYR A 110 15.17 -1.16 -8.38
C TYR A 110 16.42 -0.74 -7.59
N GLY A 111 17.28 -1.67 -7.19
CA GLY A 111 18.47 -1.37 -6.38
C GLY A 111 19.73 -0.97 -7.18
N LYS A 112 19.74 -1.17 -8.51
CA LYS A 112 20.85 -0.80 -9.40
C LYS A 112 20.37 0.15 -10.47
N GLU A 113 21.16 1.18 -10.77
CA GLU A 113 20.91 2.13 -11.85
C GLU A 113 20.71 1.44 -13.20
N LYS A 114 19.77 1.97 -13.99
CA LYS A 114 19.45 1.52 -15.34
C LYS A 114 19.11 2.75 -16.19
N SER A 115 19.52 2.73 -17.45
CA SER A 115 19.20 3.80 -18.42
C SER A 115 17.74 3.74 -18.88
N LYS A 116 17.17 2.54 -18.98
CA LYS A 116 15.76 2.27 -19.34
C LYS A 116 15.21 1.12 -18.51
N GLU A 117 13.89 1.05 -18.43
CA GLU A 117 13.21 -0.06 -17.79
C GLU A 117 13.37 -1.34 -18.61
N LYS A 118 13.61 -2.44 -17.91
CA LYS A 118 13.93 -3.74 -18.53
C LYS A 118 12.76 -4.71 -18.54
N PHE A 119 11.70 -4.43 -17.79
CA PHE A 119 10.60 -5.38 -17.63
C PHE A 119 9.35 -4.88 -18.36
N SER A 120 8.67 -5.79 -19.05
CA SER A 120 7.32 -5.59 -19.58
C SER A 120 6.33 -5.66 -18.43
N VAL A 121 5.76 -4.51 -18.10
CA VAL A 121 4.83 -4.32 -16.98
C VAL A 121 3.71 -3.36 -17.39
N ASN A 122 2.66 -3.30 -16.58
CA ASN A 122 1.65 -2.27 -16.65
C ASN A 122 1.92 -1.22 -15.57
N TYR A 123 2.19 0.03 -15.95
CA TYR A 123 2.37 1.11 -14.97
C TYR A 123 1.01 1.66 -14.56
N VAL A 124 0.77 1.75 -13.25
CA VAL A 124 -0.50 2.21 -12.69
C VAL A 124 -0.22 3.39 -11.77
N GLY A 125 -0.89 4.52 -12.02
CA GLY A 125 -0.84 5.68 -11.13
C GLY A 125 -1.74 5.50 -9.93
N ASN A 126 -1.23 5.76 -8.73
CA ASN A 126 -2.06 5.84 -7.54
C ASN A 126 -1.60 7.00 -6.64
N ILE A 127 -2.55 7.83 -6.22
CA ILE A 127 -2.34 8.96 -5.33
C ILE A 127 -2.93 8.59 -3.98
N PHE A 128 -2.09 8.57 -2.95
CA PHE A 128 -2.52 8.38 -1.59
C PHE A 128 -2.75 9.75 -0.94
N ILE A 129 -3.96 9.95 -0.39
CA ILE A 129 -4.35 11.20 0.26
C ILE A 129 -4.80 10.95 1.69
N ASN A 130 -4.57 11.91 2.58
CA ASN A 130 -5.13 11.93 3.94
C ASN A 130 -5.91 13.22 4.24
N LYS A 131 -5.97 14.13 3.27
CA LYS A 131 -6.71 15.39 3.28
C LYS A 131 -7.53 15.50 2.00
N PRO A 132 -8.53 16.40 1.96
CA PRO A 132 -9.34 16.59 0.77
C PRO A 132 -8.49 16.93 -0.44
N LEU A 133 -8.75 16.24 -1.55
CA LEU A 133 -8.17 16.56 -2.84
C LEU A 133 -9.01 17.62 -3.55
N ASP A 134 -8.35 18.57 -4.21
CA ASP A 134 -9.02 19.56 -5.05
C ASP A 134 -9.87 18.87 -6.13
N GLN A 135 -11.06 19.42 -6.41
CA GLN A 135 -12.03 18.81 -7.32
C GLN A 135 -11.46 18.65 -8.74
N PHE A 136 -10.72 19.63 -9.25
CA PHE A 136 -10.11 19.53 -10.58
C PHE A 136 -9.00 18.49 -10.61
N ALA A 137 -8.20 18.39 -9.54
CA ALA A 137 -7.21 17.32 -9.40
C ALA A 137 -7.86 15.93 -9.40
N TRP A 138 -9.02 15.81 -8.75
CA TRP A 138 -9.79 14.57 -8.70
C TRP A 138 -10.36 14.18 -10.07
N GLU A 139 -11.03 15.10 -10.74
CA GLU A 139 -11.59 14.88 -12.08
C GLU A 139 -10.48 14.51 -13.08
N TYR A 140 -9.35 15.21 -13.03
CA TYR A 140 -8.19 14.93 -13.86
C TYR A 140 -7.60 13.54 -13.59
N ALA A 141 -7.47 13.14 -12.33
CA ALA A 141 -6.98 11.80 -11.96
C ALA A 141 -7.89 10.71 -12.55
N ASN A 142 -9.21 10.83 -12.34
CA ASN A 142 -10.20 9.87 -12.86
C ASN A 142 -10.21 9.80 -14.38
N ALA A 143 -10.19 10.95 -15.07
CA ALA A 143 -10.18 11.01 -16.54
C ALA A 143 -8.96 10.32 -17.16
N HIS A 144 -7.86 10.20 -16.42
CA HIS A 144 -6.61 9.64 -16.89
C HIS A 144 -6.28 8.26 -16.32
N GLY A 145 -7.22 7.63 -15.60
CA GLY A 145 -7.05 6.30 -15.01
C GLY A 145 -6.06 6.27 -13.85
N ILE A 146 -5.85 7.42 -13.18
CA ILE A 146 -5.05 7.51 -11.96
C ILE A 146 -5.98 7.29 -10.77
N TYR A 147 -5.66 6.30 -9.95
CA TYR A 147 -6.44 6.00 -8.76
C TYR A 147 -6.10 6.96 -7.62
N VAL A 148 -7.07 7.20 -6.74
CA VAL A 148 -6.92 7.98 -5.52
C VAL A 148 -7.35 7.10 -4.35
N THR A 149 -6.39 6.76 -3.49
CA THR A 149 -6.61 5.92 -2.32
C THR A 149 -6.57 6.78 -1.06
N TYR A 150 -7.66 6.76 -0.29
CA TYR A 150 -7.73 7.52 0.96
C TYR A 150 -7.09 6.74 2.11
N VAL A 151 -6.14 7.38 2.81
CA VAL A 151 -5.51 6.90 4.04
C VAL A 151 -6.16 7.61 5.24
N PRO A 152 -6.66 6.86 6.25
CA PRO A 152 -7.33 7.43 7.41
C PRO A 152 -6.46 8.42 8.17
N LYS A 153 -7.05 9.55 8.56
CA LYS A 153 -6.38 10.56 9.40
C LYS A 153 -5.93 10.03 10.76
N HIS A 154 -6.57 8.96 11.24
CA HIS A 154 -6.27 8.31 12.50
C HIS A 154 -5.89 6.85 12.27
N LEU A 155 -4.74 6.45 12.81
CA LEU A 155 -4.27 5.07 12.83
C LEU A 155 -3.97 4.68 14.28
N ALA A 156 -4.42 3.49 14.68
CA ALA A 156 -4.27 2.98 16.05
C ALA A 156 -4.81 3.95 17.13
N GLY A 157 -5.85 4.71 16.81
CA GLY A 157 -6.47 5.68 17.73
C GLY A 157 -5.80 7.06 17.78
N TYR A 158 -4.68 7.27 17.07
CA TYR A 158 -3.95 8.54 17.07
C TYR A 158 -3.90 9.17 15.68
N PRO A 159 -3.89 10.51 15.58
CA PRO A 159 -3.78 11.21 14.31
C PRO A 159 -2.41 10.99 13.65
N LEU A 160 -2.32 11.09 12.31
CA LEU A 160 -1.06 10.86 11.57
C LEU A 160 0.12 11.72 12.07
N HIS A 161 -0.12 12.99 12.41
CA HIS A 161 0.93 13.89 12.92
C HIS A 161 1.58 13.38 14.22
N TYR A 162 0.82 12.68 15.07
CA TYR A 162 1.36 12.07 16.29
C TYR A 162 2.41 11.01 15.93
N TRP A 163 2.10 10.14 14.96
CA TRP A 163 3.02 9.13 14.48
C TRP A 163 4.25 9.72 13.80
N PHE A 164 4.07 10.78 13.00
CA PHE A 164 5.18 11.49 12.36
C PHE A 164 6.15 12.08 13.39
N ASN A 165 5.62 12.68 14.46
CA ASN A 165 6.44 13.17 15.56
C ASN A 165 7.16 12.04 16.31
N LEU A 166 6.52 10.88 16.48
CA LEU A 166 7.20 9.71 17.06
C LEU A 166 8.33 9.20 16.16
N PHE A 167 8.14 9.14 14.83
CA PHE A 167 9.22 8.76 13.92
C PHE A 167 10.42 9.70 14.04
N ARG A 168 10.21 11.01 14.05
CA ARG A 168 11.28 12.01 14.26
C ARG A 168 12.03 11.77 15.58
N LYS A 169 11.29 11.60 16.68
CA LYS A 169 11.89 11.29 17.99
C LYS A 169 12.70 10.00 17.99
N GLN A 170 12.25 8.97 17.27
CA GLN A 170 13.00 7.72 17.16
C GLN A 170 14.27 7.90 16.31
N LEU A 171 14.21 8.66 15.21
CA LEU A 171 15.36 8.99 14.37
C LEU A 171 16.48 9.68 15.16
N ASP A 172 16.10 10.60 16.07
CA ASP A 172 17.05 11.31 16.94
C ASP A 172 17.83 10.37 17.89
N ASN A 173 17.32 9.16 18.14
CA ASN A 173 17.88 8.18 19.07
C ASN A 173 18.60 7.00 18.38
N ILE A 174 18.80 7.05 17.06
CA ILE A 174 19.39 5.94 16.30
C ILE A 174 20.89 5.80 16.52
N VAL A 175 21.57 6.92 16.73
CA VAL A 175 23.00 6.95 17.03
C VAL A 175 23.14 7.26 18.52
N SER A 176 23.67 6.30 19.28
CA SER A 176 23.92 6.49 20.72
C SER A 176 25.07 7.46 20.97
N SER A 177 25.24 7.88 22.23
CA SER A 177 26.30 8.79 22.66
C SER A 177 27.72 8.30 22.34
N ASN A 178 27.95 6.98 22.33
CA ASN A 178 29.22 6.36 21.92
C ASN A 178 29.35 6.17 20.39
N GLY A 179 28.41 6.71 19.60
CA GLY A 179 28.40 6.63 18.14
C GLY A 179 27.95 5.28 17.58
N SER A 180 27.43 4.35 18.39
CA SER A 180 26.91 3.06 17.91
C SER A 180 25.47 3.17 17.39
N ILE A 181 25.05 2.24 16.53
CA ILE A 181 23.66 2.18 16.05
C ILE A 181 22.81 1.42 17.08
N THR A 182 21.73 2.04 17.55
CA THR A 182 20.87 1.50 18.62
C THR A 182 19.87 0.47 18.12
N LEU A 183 19.47 0.53 16.84
CA LEU A 183 18.51 -0.40 16.24
C LEU A 183 19.19 -1.74 15.86
N PRO A 184 18.81 -2.88 16.47
CA PRO A 184 19.52 -4.15 16.29
C PRO A 184 19.60 -4.65 14.84
N GLY A 185 18.52 -4.51 14.05
CA GLY A 185 18.52 -4.93 12.65
C GLY A 185 19.43 -4.07 11.76
N LEU A 186 19.64 -2.80 12.11
CA LEU A 186 20.59 -1.93 11.42
C LEU A 186 22.03 -2.18 11.88
N ALA A 187 22.25 -2.44 13.17
CA ALA A 187 23.57 -2.72 13.73
C ALA A 187 24.24 -3.93 13.05
N LYS A 188 23.45 -4.96 12.71
CA LYS A 188 23.92 -6.14 11.96
C LYS A 188 24.40 -5.83 10.52
N LYS A 189 24.06 -4.67 9.96
CA LYS A 189 24.45 -4.27 8.60
C LYS A 189 25.76 -3.49 8.62
N GLU A 190 26.85 -4.15 9.03
CA GLU A 190 28.18 -3.53 9.25
C GLU A 190 28.64 -2.63 8.09
N LYS A 191 28.51 -3.12 6.84
CA LYS A 191 28.91 -2.37 5.62
C LYS A 191 28.11 -1.08 5.36
N LYS A 192 26.96 -0.90 6.02
CA LYS A 192 26.03 0.22 5.82
C LYS A 192 25.96 1.16 7.02
N GLN A 193 26.63 0.84 8.13
CA GLN A 193 26.55 1.64 9.35
C GLN A 193 26.94 3.09 9.13
N GLN A 194 28.04 3.35 8.40
CA GLN A 194 28.47 4.71 8.12
C GLN A 194 27.45 5.47 7.27
N SER A 195 26.85 4.82 6.27
CA SER A 195 25.78 5.42 5.46
C SER A 195 24.58 5.82 6.31
N PHE A 196 24.16 4.96 7.26
CA PHE A 196 23.07 5.28 8.16
C PHE A 196 23.41 6.48 9.07
N LYS A 197 24.60 6.51 9.68
CA LYS A 197 25.05 7.65 10.51
C LYS A 197 25.06 8.95 9.71
N ASN A 198 25.58 8.92 8.48
CA ASN A 198 25.62 10.08 7.59
C ASN A 198 24.20 10.60 7.29
N ILE A 199 23.25 9.70 7.02
CA ILE A 199 21.84 10.09 6.78
C ILE A 199 21.25 10.76 8.01
N ILE A 200 21.42 10.18 9.20
CA ILE A 200 20.93 10.79 10.45
C ILE A 200 21.56 12.18 10.66
N SER A 201 22.84 12.35 10.34
CA SER A 201 23.48 13.67 10.37
C SER A 201 22.84 14.66 9.40
N LEU A 202 22.53 14.25 8.17
CA LEU A 202 21.89 15.09 7.16
C LEU A 202 20.46 15.49 7.54
N LEU A 203 19.74 14.65 8.29
CA LEU A 203 18.39 14.94 8.75
C LEU A 203 18.30 16.08 9.76
N SER A 204 19.44 16.53 10.29
CA SER A 204 19.50 17.56 11.32
C SER A 204 19.64 18.97 10.77
N ASN A 205 19.80 19.08 9.45
CA ASN A 205 19.69 20.34 8.73
C ASN A 205 18.44 20.25 7.83
N GLU A 206 17.58 21.26 7.92
CA GLU A 206 16.29 21.31 7.23
C GLU A 206 16.42 21.27 5.70
N ASP A 207 17.42 21.96 5.14
CA ASP A 207 17.65 22.04 3.70
C ASP A 207 18.02 20.66 3.13
N THR A 208 18.86 19.92 3.86
CA THR A 208 19.34 18.59 3.44
C THR A 208 18.36 17.47 3.78
N ALA A 209 17.55 17.62 4.83
CA ALA A 209 16.60 16.60 5.26
C ALA A 209 15.54 16.29 4.19
N ASN A 210 15.18 17.26 3.35
CA ASN A 210 14.13 17.12 2.34
C ASN A 210 14.66 16.98 0.90
N SER A 211 15.96 17.17 0.69
CA SER A 211 16.64 17.11 -0.62
C SER A 211 17.58 15.90 -0.77
N LEU A 212 17.34 14.84 0.01
CA LEU A 212 18.13 13.61 -0.03
C LEU A 212 18.17 12.98 -1.44
N GLU A 213 19.36 12.52 -1.82
CA GLU A 213 19.53 11.74 -3.05
C GLU A 213 18.72 10.44 -3.00
N THR A 214 18.37 9.87 -4.17
CA THR A 214 17.56 8.63 -4.25
C THR A 214 18.12 7.48 -3.41
N GLN A 215 19.44 7.30 -3.38
CA GLN A 215 20.09 6.30 -2.54
C GLN A 215 19.96 6.60 -1.04
N GLN A 216 20.12 7.86 -0.65
CA GLN A 216 19.98 8.29 0.74
C GLN A 216 18.53 8.15 1.20
N ASN A 217 17.56 8.49 0.35
CA ASN A 217 16.13 8.35 0.62
C ASN A 217 15.73 6.87 0.79
N HIS A 218 16.29 5.98 -0.04
CA HIS A 218 16.11 4.54 0.10
C HIS A 218 16.71 3.97 1.40
N ASP A 219 17.93 4.37 1.75
CA ASP A 219 18.58 3.96 2.99
C ASP A 219 17.81 4.53 4.21
N LEU A 220 17.27 5.76 4.13
CA LEU A 220 16.38 6.33 5.15
C LEU A 220 15.09 5.51 5.32
N PHE A 221 14.46 5.08 4.24
CA PHE A 221 13.29 4.20 4.33
C PHE A 221 13.64 2.85 5.00
N THR A 222 14.85 2.33 4.79
CA THR A 222 15.34 1.14 5.51
C THR A 222 15.40 1.38 7.01
N ILE A 223 15.83 2.58 7.43
CA ILE A 223 15.85 2.99 8.82
C ILE A 223 14.42 3.09 9.38
N ILE A 224 13.52 3.79 8.69
CA ILE A 224 12.10 3.94 9.09
C ILE A 224 11.42 2.58 9.22
N ASN A 225 11.68 1.66 8.30
CA ASN A 225 11.13 0.30 8.36
C ASN A 225 11.61 -0.46 9.60
N GLU A 226 12.84 -0.24 10.07
CA GLU A 226 13.32 -0.84 11.32
C GLU A 226 12.69 -0.19 12.56
N ILE A 227 12.49 1.14 12.54
CA ILE A 227 11.84 1.88 13.65
C ILE A 227 10.44 1.33 13.93
N MET A 228 9.72 0.84 12.91
CA MET A 228 8.40 0.22 13.05
C MET A 228 8.34 -0.94 14.05
N PHE A 229 9.46 -1.62 14.28
CA PHE A 229 9.55 -2.76 15.21
C PHE A 229 9.91 -2.34 16.65
N THR A 230 10.11 -1.04 16.90
CA THR A 230 10.33 -0.52 18.26
C THR A 230 9.05 -0.59 19.10
N LYS A 231 9.21 -0.58 20.43
CA LYS A 231 8.08 -0.67 21.38
C LYS A 231 7.05 0.44 21.16
N ASP A 232 7.51 1.66 20.92
CA ASP A 232 6.66 2.86 20.81
C ASP A 232 5.83 2.85 19.52
N LEU A 233 6.35 2.28 18.43
CA LEU A 233 5.68 2.23 17.13
C LEU A 233 4.94 0.92 16.87
N LYS A 234 5.07 -0.07 17.76
CA LYS A 234 4.38 -1.36 17.69
C LYS A 234 2.85 -1.24 17.49
N PRO A 235 2.12 -0.30 18.13
CA PRO A 235 0.69 -0.13 17.89
C PRO A 235 0.38 0.28 16.44
N LEU A 236 1.16 1.21 15.87
CA LEU A 236 1.03 1.62 14.47
C LEU A 236 1.35 0.45 13.53
N HIS A 237 2.43 -0.29 13.81
CA HIS A 237 2.79 -1.47 13.03
C HIS A 237 1.65 -2.50 12.98
N LYS A 238 1.07 -2.82 14.14
CA LYS A 238 -0.10 -3.72 14.22
C LYS A 238 -1.29 -3.17 13.42
N LYS A 239 -1.54 -1.86 13.49
CA LYS A 239 -2.64 -1.25 12.73
C LYS A 239 -2.42 -1.31 11.22
N ILE A 240 -1.19 -1.10 10.74
CA ILE A 240 -0.88 -1.22 9.31
C ILE A 240 -1.12 -2.66 8.82
N GLN A 241 -0.81 -3.65 9.65
CA GLN A 241 -1.14 -5.06 9.37
C GLN A 241 -2.64 -5.36 9.34
N GLN A 242 -3.45 -4.44 9.86
CA GLN A 242 -4.90 -4.45 9.90
C GLN A 242 -5.54 -3.57 8.81
N LEU A 243 -4.74 -3.08 7.87
CA LEU A 243 -5.19 -2.40 6.68
C LEU A 243 -5.01 -3.31 5.46
N ALA A 244 -6.08 -3.49 4.69
CA ALA A 244 -6.09 -4.21 3.44
C ALA A 244 -6.32 -3.24 2.26
N LEU A 245 -5.49 -3.31 1.22
CA LEU A 245 -5.75 -2.71 -0.08
C LEU A 245 -6.64 -3.67 -0.88
N ALA A 246 -7.93 -3.41 -0.83
CA ALA A 246 -8.94 -4.16 -1.55
C ALA A 246 -9.21 -3.51 -2.92
N SER A 247 -10.01 -4.18 -3.75
CA SER A 247 -10.49 -3.60 -5.00
C SER A 247 -12.02 -3.65 -5.09
N MET A 248 -12.63 -2.53 -5.47
CA MET A 248 -14.04 -2.43 -5.82
C MET A 248 -14.15 -2.05 -7.29
N ASN A 249 -14.72 -2.92 -8.13
CA ASN A 249 -14.82 -2.72 -9.59
C ASN A 249 -13.47 -2.36 -10.26
N GLY A 250 -12.35 -2.91 -9.76
CA GLY A 250 -11.00 -2.57 -10.24
C GLY A 250 -10.37 -1.35 -9.57
N TYR A 251 -11.14 -0.54 -8.85
CA TYR A 251 -10.65 0.64 -8.12
C TYR A 251 -10.05 0.24 -6.76
N PRO A 252 -8.81 0.63 -6.41
CA PRO A 252 -8.21 0.31 -5.12
C PRO A 252 -8.88 1.09 -3.99
N VAL A 253 -9.26 0.38 -2.94
CA VAL A 253 -9.88 0.98 -1.73
C VAL A 253 -9.20 0.44 -0.48
N LEU A 254 -9.16 1.25 0.57
CA LEU A 254 -8.57 0.82 1.84
C LEU A 254 -9.66 0.23 2.74
N LEU A 255 -9.47 -1.01 3.16
CA LEU A 255 -10.26 -1.71 4.17
C LEU A 255 -9.49 -1.75 5.49
N ASP A 256 -10.09 -1.21 6.53
CA ASP A 256 -9.64 -1.36 7.91
C ASP A 256 -10.44 -2.47 8.61
N TYR A 257 -9.75 -3.34 9.35
CA TYR A 257 -10.37 -4.45 10.11
C TYR A 257 -9.70 -4.69 11.46
N ASN A 258 -10.45 -5.21 12.43
CA ASN A 258 -9.98 -5.39 13.82
C ASN A 258 -9.25 -6.71 14.11
N LEU A 259 -9.21 -7.66 13.17
CA LEU A 259 -8.67 -9.01 13.38
C LEU A 259 -7.23 -9.15 12.89
N SER A 260 -6.62 -10.31 13.16
CA SER A 260 -5.32 -10.65 12.57
C SER A 260 -5.49 -11.12 11.13
N TYR A 261 -4.50 -10.84 10.29
CA TYR A 261 -4.49 -11.32 8.91
C TYR A 261 -4.57 -12.86 8.79
N ARG A 262 -4.09 -13.60 9.80
CA ARG A 262 -4.24 -15.07 9.86
C ARG A 262 -5.70 -15.51 9.88
N ASN A 263 -6.57 -14.78 10.58
CA ASN A 263 -8.00 -15.06 10.63
C ASN A 263 -8.64 -14.94 9.25
N LEU A 264 -8.22 -13.96 8.44
CA LEU A 264 -8.71 -13.79 7.06
C LEU A 264 -8.31 -14.98 6.18
N ILE A 265 -7.06 -15.45 6.29
CA ILE A 265 -6.60 -16.65 5.55
C ILE A 265 -7.40 -17.87 5.97
N GLU A 266 -7.55 -18.09 7.27
CA GLU A 266 -8.28 -19.25 7.80
C GLU A 266 -9.74 -19.25 7.32
N ALA A 267 -10.41 -18.09 7.38
CA ALA A 267 -11.76 -17.94 6.85
C ALA A 267 -11.85 -18.22 5.36
N ALA A 268 -10.90 -17.71 4.56
CA ALA A 268 -10.85 -17.99 3.12
C ALA A 268 -10.64 -19.48 2.81
N LEU A 269 -9.78 -20.17 3.58
CA LEU A 269 -9.54 -21.60 3.44
C LEU A 269 -10.76 -22.45 3.85
N ILE A 270 -11.43 -22.09 4.96
CA ILE A 270 -12.67 -22.74 5.40
C ILE A 270 -13.76 -22.57 4.33
N SER A 271 -13.93 -21.35 3.80
CA SER A 271 -14.88 -21.07 2.72
C SER A 271 -14.59 -21.92 1.49
N PHE A 272 -13.33 -21.99 1.07
CA PHE A 272 -12.90 -22.83 -0.06
C PHE A 272 -13.18 -24.31 0.19
N HIS A 273 -12.86 -24.84 1.38
CA HIS A 273 -13.10 -26.23 1.74
C HIS A 273 -14.60 -26.58 1.75
N ASN A 274 -15.42 -25.73 2.36
CA ASN A 274 -16.87 -25.91 2.42
C ASN A 274 -17.49 -25.91 1.01
N GLN A 275 -17.02 -25.04 0.12
CA GLN A 275 -17.48 -24.99 -1.26
C GLN A 275 -17.05 -26.22 -2.06
N PHE A 276 -15.79 -26.66 -1.91
CA PHE A 276 -15.29 -27.86 -2.58
C PHE A 276 -16.09 -29.12 -2.20
N ASN A 277 -16.44 -29.27 -0.92
CA ASN A 277 -17.26 -30.39 -0.47
C ASN A 277 -18.71 -30.30 -0.98
N LYS A 278 -19.29 -29.10 -1.06
CA LYS A 278 -20.62 -28.89 -1.69
C LYS A 278 -20.62 -29.25 -3.17
N VAL A 279 -19.60 -28.83 -3.92
CA VAL A 279 -19.50 -29.09 -5.38
C VAL A 279 -19.34 -30.57 -5.69
N LYS A 280 -18.66 -31.37 -4.85
CA LYS A 280 -18.59 -32.82 -5.02
C LYS A 280 -19.96 -33.52 -4.98
N ASN A 281 -20.97 -32.90 -4.35
CA ASN A 281 -22.33 -33.43 -4.25
C ASN A 281 -23.26 -32.90 -5.36
N VAL A 282 -22.78 -32.02 -6.24
CA VAL A 282 -23.57 -31.44 -7.34
C VAL A 282 -23.03 -32.00 -8.65
N SER A 283 -23.84 -32.78 -9.37
CA SER A 283 -23.53 -33.28 -10.71
C SER A 283 -23.05 -32.13 -11.61
N GLN A 284 -21.88 -32.31 -12.22
CA GLN A 284 -21.18 -31.33 -13.06
C GLN A 284 -22.12 -30.50 -13.97
N ARG A 285 -22.06 -29.17 -13.87
CA ARG A 285 -22.07 -28.18 -14.99
C ARG A 285 -22.38 -26.76 -14.49
N THR A 286 -21.39 -26.08 -13.94
CA THR A 286 -21.18 -24.65 -14.21
C THR A 286 -19.68 -24.38 -14.16
N LYS A 287 -19.14 -23.77 -15.22
CA LYS A 287 -17.70 -23.51 -15.45
C LYS A 287 -17.09 -22.44 -14.51
N TYR A 288 -17.78 -22.04 -13.46
CA TYR A 288 -17.34 -20.97 -12.57
C TYR A 288 -16.88 -21.57 -11.24
N LYS A 289 -15.61 -21.36 -10.89
CA LYS A 289 -15.17 -21.54 -9.50
C LYS A 289 -16.08 -20.66 -8.63
N PRO A 290 -16.84 -21.21 -7.68
CA PRO A 290 -17.62 -20.39 -6.76
C PRO A 290 -16.67 -19.41 -6.05
N LEU A 291 -17.08 -18.15 -5.97
CA LEU A 291 -16.29 -17.12 -5.31
C LEU A 291 -16.36 -17.33 -3.79
N ASN A 292 -15.22 -17.22 -3.10
CA ASN A 292 -15.15 -17.28 -1.63
C ASN A 292 -15.77 -15.99 -1.05
N THR A 293 -17.09 -15.93 -0.98
CA THR A 293 -17.81 -14.73 -0.51
C THR A 293 -18.06 -14.81 1.00
N ALA A 294 -17.68 -13.77 1.73
CA ALA A 294 -18.06 -13.51 3.12
C ALA A 294 -18.98 -12.30 3.17
N LYS A 295 -20.11 -12.40 3.86
CA LYS A 295 -21.12 -11.33 3.94
C LYS A 295 -20.91 -10.45 5.16
N PHE A 296 -21.03 -9.15 4.96
CA PHE A 296 -20.90 -8.11 5.98
C PHE A 296 -22.12 -7.20 5.95
N LEU A 297 -22.52 -6.73 7.12
CA LEU A 297 -23.59 -5.75 7.30
C LEU A 297 -22.97 -4.36 7.44
N ILE A 298 -23.61 -3.38 6.83
CA ILE A 298 -23.22 -1.97 6.96
C ILE A 298 -24.02 -1.35 8.12
N ASP A 299 -23.30 -0.83 9.10
CA ASP A 299 -23.93 -0.17 10.24
C ASP A 299 -24.21 1.31 9.94
N ASN A 300 -23.32 1.98 9.20
CA ASN A 300 -23.42 3.40 8.90
C ASN A 300 -22.52 3.78 7.71
N ILE A 301 -22.94 4.79 6.93
CA ILE A 301 -22.16 5.43 5.89
C ILE A 301 -22.04 6.92 6.24
N LYS A 302 -20.81 7.42 6.36
CA LYS A 302 -20.53 8.84 6.58
C LYS A 302 -19.53 9.32 5.53
N ASN A 303 -19.56 10.59 5.18
CA ASN A 303 -18.47 11.17 4.39
C ASN A 303 -17.24 11.35 5.29
N THR A 304 -16.05 11.20 4.70
CA THR A 304 -14.83 11.69 5.32
C THR A 304 -14.77 13.22 5.21
N ASP A 305 -13.68 13.82 5.67
CA ASP A 305 -13.43 15.24 5.44
C ASP A 305 -13.25 15.56 3.93
N ASP A 306 -12.86 14.56 3.12
CA ASP A 306 -12.96 14.65 1.67
C ASP A 306 -14.39 14.27 1.24
N PRO A 307 -15.15 15.20 0.62
CA PRO A 307 -16.55 14.94 0.24
C PRO A 307 -16.70 13.87 -0.84
N ASN A 308 -15.62 13.53 -1.54
CA ASN A 308 -15.59 12.50 -2.58
C ASN A 308 -15.24 11.10 -2.03
N ILE A 309 -15.04 10.95 -0.72
CA ILE A 309 -14.75 9.66 -0.08
C ILE A 309 -15.78 9.36 1.01
N ALA A 310 -16.46 8.22 0.87
CA ALA A 310 -17.34 7.65 1.88
C ALA A 310 -16.56 6.71 2.83
N MET A 311 -16.77 6.87 4.12
CA MET A 311 -16.36 5.95 5.18
C MET A 311 -17.55 5.07 5.58
N ILE A 312 -17.43 3.78 5.31
CA ILE A 312 -18.49 2.79 5.53
C ILE A 312 -18.09 1.95 6.75
N ASN A 313 -18.85 2.08 7.84
CA ASN A 313 -18.69 1.23 9.02
C ASN A 313 -19.40 -0.11 8.78
N TYR A 314 -18.71 -1.20 9.05
CA TYR A 314 -19.24 -2.54 8.81
C TYR A 314 -18.92 -3.50 9.95
N ARG A 315 -19.71 -4.58 10.00
CA ARG A 315 -19.49 -5.74 10.85
C ARG A 315 -19.82 -7.03 10.10
N ALA A 316 -19.19 -8.12 10.49
CA ALA A 316 -19.54 -9.44 10.00
C ALA A 316 -20.97 -9.79 10.40
N ASP A 317 -21.67 -10.51 9.52
CA ASP A 317 -22.90 -11.21 9.89
C ASP A 317 -22.51 -12.59 10.47
N PRO A 318 -22.65 -12.82 11.79
CA PRO A 318 -22.22 -14.07 12.42
C PRO A 318 -22.93 -15.32 11.87
N SER A 319 -24.10 -15.15 11.23
CA SER A 319 -24.87 -16.24 10.63
C SER A 319 -24.37 -16.65 9.24
N GLU A 320 -23.60 -15.76 8.58
CA GLU A 320 -23.19 -15.89 7.18
C GLU A 320 -21.67 -15.97 7.00
N VAL A 321 -20.88 -15.76 8.06
CA VAL A 321 -19.42 -15.86 8.02
C VAL A 321 -18.88 -17.02 8.84
N SER A 322 -17.69 -17.51 8.47
CA SER A 322 -16.98 -18.52 9.27
C SER A 322 -16.50 -17.96 10.62
N LYS A 323 -16.43 -18.83 11.64
CA LYS A 323 -16.02 -18.49 13.01
C LYS A 323 -14.76 -17.62 13.13
N PRO A 324 -13.67 -17.81 12.35
CA PRO A 324 -12.47 -16.97 12.48
C PRO A 324 -12.68 -15.48 12.23
N ILE A 325 -13.73 -15.11 11.49
CA ILE A 325 -14.07 -13.71 11.14
C ILE A 325 -15.43 -13.27 11.68
N ALA A 326 -16.05 -14.02 12.60
CA ALA A 326 -17.36 -13.69 13.16
C ALA A 326 -17.40 -12.33 13.88
N ASP A 327 -16.27 -11.92 14.49
CA ASP A 327 -16.13 -10.64 15.19
C ASP A 327 -15.48 -9.55 14.33
N MET A 328 -15.37 -9.77 13.02
CA MET A 328 -14.73 -8.81 12.11
C MET A 328 -15.58 -7.55 11.99
N LYS A 329 -14.95 -6.39 12.16
CA LYS A 329 -15.55 -5.07 11.98
C LYS A 329 -14.49 -4.04 11.65
N GLY A 330 -14.92 -2.92 11.09
CA GLY A 330 -14.04 -1.80 10.80
C GLY A 330 -14.64 -0.83 9.80
N PHE A 331 -13.78 -0.24 8.98
CA PHE A 331 -14.17 0.81 8.04
C PHE A 331 -13.68 0.48 6.63
N VAL A 332 -14.48 0.84 5.62
CA VAL A 332 -14.03 0.90 4.22
C VAL A 332 -14.02 2.35 3.78
N TYR A 333 -12.95 2.78 3.11
CA TYR A 333 -12.84 4.12 2.53
C TYR A 333 -12.98 4.02 1.02
N VAL A 334 -14.13 4.48 0.51
CA VAL A 334 -14.56 4.23 -0.86
C VAL A 334 -14.82 5.55 -1.57
N PRO A 335 -14.26 5.80 -2.76
CA PRO A 335 -14.63 6.95 -3.55
C PRO A 335 -16.12 6.93 -3.91
N THR A 336 -16.80 8.05 -3.76
CA THR A 336 -18.24 8.16 -4.05
C THR A 336 -18.53 7.94 -5.53
N SER A 337 -17.57 8.19 -6.42
CA SER A 337 -17.68 7.95 -7.86
C SER A 337 -17.81 6.46 -8.24
N VAL A 338 -17.36 5.55 -7.38
CA VAL A 338 -17.46 4.09 -7.61
C VAL A 338 -18.60 3.43 -6.84
N LEU A 339 -19.27 4.18 -5.95
CA LEU A 339 -20.50 3.75 -5.29
C LEU A 339 -21.71 4.13 -6.16
N ASP A 340 -22.45 3.14 -6.63
CA ASP A 340 -23.74 3.41 -7.29
C ASP A 340 -24.75 3.87 -6.22
N LYS A 341 -25.44 5.00 -6.46
CA LYS A 341 -26.48 5.52 -5.55
C LYS A 341 -27.64 4.54 -5.37
N ARG A 342 -27.81 3.58 -6.29
CA ARG A 342 -28.84 2.52 -6.24
C ARG A 342 -28.31 1.21 -5.65
N MET A 343 -27.04 1.13 -5.24
CA MET A 343 -26.49 -0.09 -4.70
C MET A 343 -27.20 -0.46 -3.39
N THR A 344 -27.72 -1.69 -3.36
CA THR A 344 -28.14 -2.38 -2.14
C THR A 344 -27.00 -3.23 -1.57
N ARG A 345 -25.94 -3.45 -2.36
CA ARG A 345 -24.74 -4.20 -1.97
C ARG A 345 -23.54 -3.83 -2.83
N PHE A 346 -22.33 -3.98 -2.29
CA PHE A 346 -21.10 -3.93 -3.07
C PHE A 346 -20.13 -5.05 -2.68
N GLN A 347 -19.18 -5.35 -3.56
CA GLN A 347 -18.20 -6.41 -3.33
C GLN A 347 -16.78 -5.85 -3.38
N LEU A 348 -15.98 -6.24 -2.38
CA LEU A 348 -14.55 -5.99 -2.35
C LEU A 348 -13.80 -7.28 -2.59
N LYS A 349 -12.88 -7.27 -3.55
CA LYS A 349 -11.89 -8.34 -3.66
C LYS A 349 -10.72 -8.04 -2.74
N LEU A 350 -10.52 -8.91 -1.75
CA LEU A 350 -9.42 -8.85 -0.79
C LEU A 350 -8.32 -9.83 -1.22
N PRO A 351 -7.17 -9.34 -1.73
CA PRO A 351 -6.03 -10.19 -1.96
C PRO A 351 -5.44 -10.60 -0.60
N LEU A 352 -5.39 -11.90 -0.32
CA LEU A 352 -4.77 -12.40 0.91
C LEU A 352 -3.34 -12.83 0.58
N LYS A 353 -3.15 -14.07 0.13
CA LYS A 353 -1.86 -14.61 -0.30
C LYS A 353 -1.89 -14.92 -1.79
N THR A 354 -0.73 -15.26 -2.36
CA THR A 354 -0.60 -15.79 -3.72
C THR A 354 -1.70 -16.83 -3.98
N ASP A 355 -2.54 -16.57 -4.99
CA ASP A 355 -3.70 -17.37 -5.41
C ASP A 355 -4.87 -17.54 -4.40
N ILE A 356 -4.81 -16.88 -3.24
CA ILE A 356 -5.90 -16.85 -2.24
C ILE A 356 -6.49 -15.43 -2.19
N SER A 357 -7.78 -15.34 -2.55
CA SER A 357 -8.56 -14.12 -2.36
C SER A 357 -9.87 -14.42 -1.66
N MET A 358 -10.38 -13.42 -0.96
CA MET A 358 -11.70 -13.43 -0.36
C MET A 358 -12.53 -12.32 -1.01
N ILE A 359 -13.78 -12.61 -1.34
CA ILE A 359 -14.75 -11.59 -1.74
C ILE A 359 -15.51 -11.20 -0.47
N ALA A 360 -15.42 -9.94 -0.07
CA ALA A 360 -16.23 -9.38 0.99
C ALA A 360 -17.44 -8.69 0.35
N GLU A 361 -18.64 -9.22 0.57
CA GLU A 361 -19.90 -8.64 0.10
C GLU A 361 -20.54 -7.84 1.24
N PHE A 362 -20.77 -6.56 1.02
CA PHE A 362 -21.35 -5.64 2.00
C PHE A 362 -22.79 -5.34 1.61
N HIS A 363 -23.73 -5.57 2.53
CA HIS A 363 -25.15 -5.28 2.34
C HIS A 363 -25.51 -3.96 3.00
N ILE A 364 -26.13 -3.07 2.22
CA ILE A 364 -26.70 -1.82 2.70
C ILE A 364 -28.12 -2.15 3.15
N GLU A 365 -28.37 -2.21 4.46
CA GLU A 365 -29.74 -2.32 4.97
C GLU A 365 -30.51 -1.07 4.51
N GLN A 366 -31.49 -1.26 3.62
CA GLN A 366 -32.47 -0.23 3.33
C GLN A 366 -33.34 -0.07 4.58
N LYS A 367 -33.18 1.05 5.28
CA LYS A 367 -34.13 1.49 6.30
C LYS A 367 -35.25 2.30 5.68
#